data_AF-Q6Q2T8-F1
#
_entry.id   AF-Q6Q2T8-F1
#
_cell.length_a   1.000
_cell.length_b   1.000
_cell.length_c   1.000
_cell.angle_alpha   90.00
_cell.angle_beta   90.00
_cell.angle_gamma   90.00
#
_symmetry.space_group_name_H-M   'P 1'
#
loop_
_entity.id
_entity.type
_entity.pdbx_description
1 polymer ?
#
loop_
_entity_poly.entity_id
_entity_poly.type
_entity_poly.pdbx_seq_one_letter_code
_entity_poly.pdbx_strand_id
1 'polypeptide(L)'
;LMVYITVGSSANPILEFLEEWSTENFEEISPAAIPTSTKIFVNGCWVGIHRDPELLVRTLRQLRRQVDVNPEVGVVRDIRLRELRLYTDYGRCSRPLFVVENQRLKIRKQDINNLQASREDGWHELITQGCIEYVDTEEEETTMISMTINDLVNARTNPEDAYSHTYTHCEIHPSLILGVCASIIPFPDHNQSPRNTYQSAMGKQAMGIYVTNYQLRMDTLAYVLYYPQKPLVTTRAMEHLHFRQLPAGINAIVAISCYSGYNQEDSVIMNQSSIDRGFFRSLFFRSYRDEEKRAGTLVKEEFGRPNRENTMGMRHGSYDKLDDDGLAPPGTRVSGEDVIIGKTTPIAQDDSAGQVSKYPKRDQSTSLRHSESGMVDQVLLTTNQDGLRFVKVRMRSVRIPQIGDKFSSRHGQKGTVGMTYTQEDMPWTVEGITPDIIVNPHAIPSRMTIGQLIECIMGKVAAHMGKEGDATPFTDVTVDSISKALHKCGYQMRGFETMYNGHTGRKLSAMIFLGPTYYQRLKHMVDDKIHSRGRGPVQILTRQPAEGRSRDGGLR
;
A
#
# COMPACT_ATOMS: atom_id res chain seq x y z
N LEU A 1 -9.91 5.13 6.86
CA LEU A 1 -9.68 6.18 5.84
C LEU A 1 -9.91 7.59 6.37
N MET A 2 -10.98 7.84 7.15
CA MET A 2 -11.35 9.20 7.62
C MET A 2 -10.87 9.53 9.05
N VAL A 3 -9.70 9.04 9.47
CA VAL A 3 -9.13 9.45 10.76
C VAL A 3 -8.53 10.83 10.59
N TYR A 4 -8.98 11.78 11.39
CA TYR A 4 -8.40 13.10 11.57
C TYR A 4 -7.55 13.10 12.85
N ILE A 5 -6.37 13.71 12.80
CA ILE A 5 -5.51 13.88 13.98
C ILE A 5 -5.59 15.35 14.37
N THR A 6 -6.02 15.64 15.60
CA THR A 6 -6.17 17.02 16.08
C THR A 6 -4.84 17.75 16.08
N VAL A 7 -4.83 19.00 15.64
CA VAL A 7 -3.64 19.88 15.69
C VAL A 7 -3.59 20.68 17.00
N GLY A 8 -4.70 20.71 17.73
CA GLY A 8 -4.84 21.40 19.00
C GLY A 8 -5.34 22.82 18.83
N SER A 9 -5.98 23.34 19.87
CA SER A 9 -6.51 24.70 19.92
C SER A 9 -6.14 25.38 21.24
N SER A 10 -6.15 26.71 21.27
CA SER A 10 -5.97 27.44 22.53
C SER A 10 -7.09 27.06 23.52
N ALA A 11 -6.72 26.80 24.77
CA ALA A 11 -7.68 26.54 25.85
C ALA A 11 -8.30 27.83 26.39
N ASN A 12 -7.65 28.99 26.20
CA ASN A 12 -8.09 30.26 26.79
C ASN A 12 -9.52 30.64 26.42
N PRO A 13 -9.97 30.55 25.14
CA PRO A 13 -11.36 30.89 24.79
C PRO A 13 -12.40 29.99 25.50
N ILE A 14 -12.04 28.75 25.80
CA ILE A 14 -12.91 27.83 26.54
C ILE A 14 -12.91 28.17 28.03
N LEU A 15 -11.76 28.56 28.59
CA LEU A 15 -11.69 29.02 29.97
C LEU A 15 -12.50 30.31 30.17
N GLU A 16 -12.35 31.30 29.27
CA GLU A 16 -13.14 32.53 29.27
C GLU A 16 -14.65 32.22 29.16
N PHE A 17 -15.03 31.32 28.24
CA PHE A 17 -16.42 30.88 28.12
C PHE A 17 -16.96 30.21 29.38
N LEU A 18 -16.16 29.37 30.05
CA LEU A 18 -16.56 28.72 31.30
C LEU A 18 -16.75 29.74 32.43
N GLU A 19 -15.82 30.68 32.58
CA GLU A 19 -15.89 31.75 33.57
C GLU A 19 -17.16 32.60 33.41
N GLU A 20 -17.54 32.93 32.16
CA GLU A 20 -18.78 33.65 31.87
C GLU A 20 -20.05 32.82 32.18
N TRP A 21 -20.00 31.49 32.01
CA TRP A 21 -21.16 30.61 32.14
C TRP A 21 -21.44 30.10 33.56
N SER A 22 -21.17 30.92 34.59
CA SER A 22 -21.47 30.60 36.00
C SER A 22 -20.83 29.30 36.52
N THR A 23 -19.63 28.93 36.03
CA THR A 23 -18.84 27.90 36.71
C THR A 23 -18.31 28.43 38.03
N GLU A 24 -18.54 27.70 39.13
CA GLU A 24 -17.96 28.06 40.43
C GLU A 24 -16.47 27.71 40.40
N ASN A 25 -15.63 28.76 40.43
CA ASN A 25 -14.18 28.63 40.44
C ASN A 25 -13.70 27.88 41.68
N PHE A 26 -12.59 27.17 41.58
CA PHE A 26 -12.05 26.35 42.67
C PHE A 26 -11.95 27.07 44.03
N GLU A 27 -11.66 28.37 44.03
CA GLU A 27 -11.55 29.21 45.23
C GLU A 27 -12.89 29.50 45.93
N GLU A 28 -14.00 29.42 45.20
CA GLU A 28 -15.34 29.76 45.68
C GLU A 28 -16.16 28.53 46.11
N ILE A 29 -15.62 27.32 45.90
CA ILE A 29 -16.34 26.05 46.11
C ILE A 29 -16.43 25.71 47.60
N SER A 30 -17.66 25.52 48.10
CA SER A 30 -17.86 24.88 49.40
C SER A 30 -17.58 23.37 49.33
N PRO A 31 -16.84 22.77 50.30
CA PRO A 31 -16.57 21.33 50.30
C PRO A 31 -17.83 20.45 50.29
N ALA A 32 -18.96 20.97 50.76
CA ALA A 32 -20.25 20.28 50.77
C ALA A 32 -20.91 20.18 49.38
N ALA A 33 -20.57 21.07 48.44
CA ALA A 33 -21.13 21.09 47.09
C ALA A 33 -20.39 20.17 46.09
N ILE A 34 -19.17 19.74 46.42
CA ILE A 34 -18.32 18.89 45.57
C ILE A 34 -18.96 17.53 45.27
N PRO A 35 -19.57 16.81 46.24
CA PRO A 35 -20.17 15.50 45.96
C PRO A 35 -21.41 15.57 45.06
N THR A 36 -22.16 16.69 45.12
CA THR A 36 -23.44 16.86 44.43
C THR A 36 -23.29 17.49 43.04
N SER A 37 -22.29 18.33 42.84
CA SER A 37 -22.07 19.08 41.60
C SER A 37 -21.16 18.33 40.62
N THR A 38 -21.22 18.70 39.33
CA THR A 38 -20.38 18.10 38.29
C THR A 38 -19.06 18.85 38.19
N LYS A 39 -17.94 18.13 38.21
CA LYS A 39 -16.59 18.69 38.13
C LYS A 39 -16.22 18.97 36.68
N ILE A 40 -15.61 20.11 36.39
CA ILE A 40 -15.20 20.49 35.04
C ILE A 40 -13.68 20.42 34.94
N PHE A 41 -13.20 19.64 33.97
CA PHE A 41 -11.79 19.51 33.64
C PHE A 41 -11.53 20.06 32.24
N VAL A 42 -10.49 20.88 32.09
CA VAL A 42 -9.99 21.34 30.77
C VAL A 42 -8.56 20.85 30.64
N ASN A 43 -8.29 19.98 29.66
CA ASN A 43 -6.97 19.33 29.48
C ASN A 43 -6.41 18.68 30.75
N GLY A 44 -7.29 18.12 31.59
CA GLY A 44 -6.92 17.50 32.87
C GLY A 44 -6.77 18.46 34.05
N CYS A 45 -6.79 19.78 33.83
CA CYS A 45 -6.84 20.77 34.91
C CYS A 45 -8.27 20.90 35.43
N TRP A 46 -8.47 20.72 36.74
CA TRP A 46 -9.76 20.96 37.38
C TRP A 46 -10.00 22.47 37.49
N VAL A 47 -10.95 22.99 36.71
CA VAL A 47 -11.26 24.42 36.65
C VAL A 47 -12.28 24.82 37.71
N GLY A 48 -13.33 24.01 37.89
CA GLY A 48 -14.39 24.32 38.83
C GLY A 48 -15.50 23.27 38.89
N ILE A 49 -16.65 23.65 39.44
CA ILE A 49 -17.86 22.83 39.42
C ILE A 49 -19.01 23.56 38.75
N HIS A 50 -19.96 22.79 38.22
CA HIS A 50 -21.18 23.32 37.63
C HIS A 50 -22.39 22.49 38.06
N ARG A 51 -23.50 23.18 38.32
CA ARG A 51 -24.74 22.58 38.86
C ARG A 51 -25.63 21.98 37.77
N ASP A 52 -25.64 22.58 36.57
CA ASP A 52 -26.39 22.10 35.41
C ASP A 52 -25.49 21.75 34.21
N PRO A 53 -24.77 20.62 34.26
CA PRO A 53 -23.87 20.22 33.17
C PRO A 53 -24.59 19.86 31.86
N GLU A 54 -25.90 19.56 31.90
CA GLU A 54 -26.66 19.20 30.69
C GLU A 54 -26.78 20.41 29.77
N LEU A 55 -27.18 21.56 30.32
CA LEU A 55 -27.29 22.79 29.57
C LEU A 55 -25.93 23.22 29.01
N LEU A 56 -24.87 23.16 29.83
CA LEU A 56 -23.52 23.51 29.43
C LEU A 56 -23.02 22.69 28.24
N VAL A 57 -23.21 21.37 28.28
CA VAL A 57 -22.80 20.47 27.17
C VAL A 57 -23.59 20.75 25.90
N ARG A 58 -24.89 21.03 26.00
CA ARG A 58 -25.72 21.38 24.83
C ARG A 58 -25.22 22.68 24.19
N THR A 59 -24.95 23.71 24.98
CA THR A 59 -24.43 24.98 24.49
C THR A 59 -23.05 24.81 23.86
N LEU A 60 -22.11 24.12 24.51
CA LEU A 60 -20.77 23.86 23.97
C LEU A 60 -20.82 23.12 22.63
N ARG A 61 -21.67 22.09 22.51
CA ARG A 61 -21.86 21.37 21.25
C ARG A 61 -22.50 22.25 20.18
N GLN A 62 -23.42 23.14 20.55
CA GLN A 62 -24.02 24.09 19.61
C GLN A 62 -22.99 25.09 19.09
N LEU A 63 -22.16 25.68 19.96
CA LEU A 63 -21.08 26.59 19.58
C LEU A 63 -20.04 25.90 18.69
N ARG A 64 -19.71 24.65 19.00
CA ARG A 64 -18.84 23.82 18.15
C ARG A 64 -19.44 23.58 16.77
N ARG A 65 -20.76 23.33 16.68
CA ARG A 65 -21.49 23.14 15.42
C ARG A 65 -21.65 24.44 14.60
N GLN A 66 -21.55 25.60 15.25
CA GLN A 66 -21.56 26.92 14.61
C GLN A 66 -20.14 27.39 14.25
N VAL A 67 -19.10 26.64 14.66
CA VAL A 67 -17.68 26.94 14.45
C VAL A 67 -17.21 28.17 15.26
N ASP A 68 -17.99 28.59 16.26
CA ASP A 68 -17.55 29.59 17.25
C ASP A 68 -16.50 28.98 18.20
N VAL A 69 -16.63 27.69 18.48
CA VAL A 69 -15.61 26.86 19.12
C VAL A 69 -14.99 25.95 18.07
N ASN A 70 -13.67 25.75 18.14
CA ASN A 70 -12.96 24.91 17.19
C ASN A 70 -13.59 23.50 17.13
N PRO A 71 -13.92 22.96 15.93
CA PRO A 71 -14.51 21.63 15.76
C PRO A 71 -13.72 20.47 16.39
N GLU A 72 -12.44 20.67 16.68
CA GLU A 72 -11.54 19.70 17.33
C GLU A 72 -11.76 19.53 18.83
N VAL A 73 -12.52 20.44 19.45
CA VAL A 73 -12.70 20.44 20.90
C VAL A 73 -13.57 19.24 21.31
N GLY A 74 -12.98 18.35 22.11
CA GLY A 74 -13.67 17.20 22.68
C GLY A 74 -14.49 17.60 23.91
N VAL A 75 -15.72 17.14 24.00
CA VAL A 75 -16.71 17.43 25.05
C VAL A 75 -17.29 16.11 25.56
N VAL A 76 -16.74 15.62 26.68
CA VAL A 76 -17.06 14.33 27.27
C VAL A 76 -17.76 14.53 28.61
N ARG A 77 -19.00 14.04 28.73
CA ARG A 77 -19.75 14.09 30.00
C ARG A 77 -19.94 12.69 30.56
N ASP A 78 -19.22 12.39 31.63
CA ASP A 78 -19.41 11.17 32.41
C ASP A 78 -20.47 11.41 33.50
N ILE A 79 -21.66 10.87 33.28
CA ILE A 79 -22.81 10.99 34.19
C ILE A 79 -22.56 10.22 35.50
N ARG A 80 -21.81 9.11 35.44
CA ARG A 80 -21.57 8.24 36.60
C ARG A 80 -20.53 8.84 37.55
N LEU A 81 -19.45 9.39 37.00
CA LEU A 81 -18.41 10.06 37.77
C LEU A 81 -18.75 11.52 38.11
N ARG A 82 -19.80 12.09 37.49
CA ARG A 82 -20.15 13.51 37.58
C ARG A 82 -18.98 14.39 37.15
N GLU A 83 -18.43 14.10 35.98
CA GLU A 83 -17.32 14.84 35.40
C GLU A 83 -17.66 15.30 33.98
N LEU A 84 -17.31 16.54 33.68
CA LEU A 84 -17.27 17.09 32.34
C LEU A 84 -15.79 17.32 31.99
N ARG A 85 -15.31 16.64 30.96
CA ARG A 85 -13.94 16.73 30.48
C ARG A 85 -13.93 17.39 29.11
N LEU A 86 -13.18 18.47 28.99
CA LEU A 86 -12.98 19.23 27.76
C LEU A 86 -11.53 19.06 27.30
N TYR A 87 -11.36 18.70 26.04
CA TYR A 87 -10.07 18.43 25.44
C TYR A 87 -9.81 19.38 24.27
N THR A 88 -8.70 20.10 24.34
CA THR A 88 -8.21 21.04 23.31
C THR A 88 -6.78 20.70 22.87
N ASP A 89 -6.25 19.60 23.39
CA ASP A 89 -4.93 19.09 23.10
C ASP A 89 -4.84 18.52 21.67
N TYR A 90 -3.59 18.42 21.22
CA TYR A 90 -3.20 17.89 19.92
C TYR A 90 -2.94 16.39 19.98
N GLY A 91 -3.03 15.71 18.84
CA GLY A 91 -2.68 14.29 18.72
C GLY A 91 -3.80 13.30 19.04
N ARG A 92 -5.03 13.78 19.33
CA ARG A 92 -6.21 12.92 19.45
C ARG A 92 -6.64 12.42 18.08
N CYS A 93 -7.12 11.19 18.04
CA CYS A 93 -7.75 10.63 16.84
C CYS A 93 -9.25 10.95 16.89
N SER A 94 -9.73 11.62 15.85
CA SER A 94 -11.14 11.92 15.66
C SER A 94 -11.65 11.34 14.36
N ARG A 95 -12.95 11.01 14.31
CA ARG A 95 -13.62 10.57 13.08
C ARG A 95 -14.85 11.45 12.81
N PRO A 96 -15.07 11.89 11.56
CA PRO A 96 -16.26 12.64 11.20
C PRO A 96 -17.48 11.71 11.15
N LEU A 97 -18.57 12.12 11.78
CA LEU A 97 -19.86 11.43 11.76
C LEU A 97 -20.98 12.38 11.37
N PHE A 98 -22.08 11.85 10.83
CA PHE A 98 -23.27 12.67 10.60
C PHE A 98 -24.03 12.91 11.90
N VAL A 99 -24.44 14.15 12.13
CA VAL A 99 -25.26 14.53 13.29
C VAL A 99 -26.70 14.04 13.08
N VAL A 100 -27.25 13.40 14.12
CA VAL A 100 -28.64 12.92 14.15
C VAL A 100 -29.45 13.80 15.10
N GLU A 101 -30.60 14.27 14.62
CA GLU A 101 -31.60 14.99 15.41
C GLU A 101 -32.96 14.32 15.22
N ASN A 102 -33.62 13.93 16.32
CA ASN A 102 -34.93 13.26 16.30
C ASN A 102 -34.99 12.03 15.37
N GLN A 103 -33.98 11.15 15.44
CA GLN A 103 -33.85 9.97 14.57
C GLN A 103 -33.86 10.30 13.07
N ARG A 104 -33.36 11.48 12.71
CA ARG A 104 -33.15 11.91 11.32
C ARG A 104 -31.76 12.50 11.18
N LEU A 105 -31.13 12.24 10.04
CA LEU A 105 -29.91 12.94 9.68
C LEU A 105 -30.20 14.43 9.51
N LYS A 106 -29.31 15.27 10.02
CA LYS A 106 -29.39 16.71 9.82
C LYS A 106 -29.12 17.09 8.35
N ILE A 107 -28.20 16.38 7.71
CA ILE A 107 -27.91 16.51 6.26
C ILE A 107 -29.12 16.07 5.42
N ARG A 108 -29.48 16.88 4.43
CA ARG A 108 -30.61 16.66 3.52
C ARG A 108 -30.14 16.42 2.08
N LYS A 109 -31.04 15.92 1.23
CA LYS A 109 -30.78 15.72 -0.20
C LYS A 109 -30.43 17.02 -0.93
N GLN A 110 -30.94 18.17 -0.48
CA GLN A 110 -30.60 19.47 -1.05
C GLN A 110 -29.13 19.80 -0.83
N ASP A 111 -28.61 19.57 0.38
CA ASP A 111 -27.21 19.79 0.72
C ASP A 111 -26.28 18.89 -0.11
N ILE A 112 -26.68 17.64 -0.35
CA ILE A 112 -25.95 16.71 -1.24
C ILE A 112 -25.95 17.22 -2.69
N ASN A 113 -27.08 17.69 -3.20
CA ASN A 113 -27.14 18.25 -4.56
C ASN A 113 -26.29 19.52 -4.69
N ASN A 114 -26.28 20.36 -3.65
CA ASN A 114 -25.43 21.54 -3.59
C ASN A 114 -23.94 21.15 -3.59
N LEU A 115 -23.56 20.12 -2.82
CA LEU A 115 -22.19 19.59 -2.79
C LEU A 115 -21.76 18.91 -4.10
N GLN A 116 -22.70 18.41 -4.90
CA GLN A 116 -22.40 17.92 -6.25
C GLN A 116 -22.23 19.05 -7.26
N ALA A 117 -22.85 20.21 -7.00
CA ALA A 117 -22.79 21.39 -7.86
C ALA A 117 -21.59 22.30 -7.54
N SER A 118 -21.25 22.51 -6.25
CA SER A 118 -20.06 23.24 -5.82
C SER A 118 -18.84 22.30 -5.82
N ARG A 119 -17.72 22.74 -6.39
CA ARG A 119 -16.51 21.91 -6.51
C ARG A 119 -15.44 22.22 -5.46
N GLU A 120 -15.54 23.34 -4.78
CA GLU A 120 -14.54 23.83 -3.84
C GLU A 120 -15.28 24.21 -2.54
N ASP A 121 -14.79 23.71 -1.40
CA ASP A 121 -15.24 23.95 0.00
C ASP A 121 -16.51 23.27 0.56
N GLY A 122 -17.16 22.37 -0.19
CA GLY A 122 -18.40 21.71 0.30
C GLY A 122 -18.26 20.94 1.63
N TRP A 123 -17.07 20.40 1.95
CA TRP A 123 -16.86 19.71 3.25
C TRP A 123 -16.83 20.68 4.43
N HIS A 124 -16.16 21.82 4.28
CA HIS A 124 -16.12 22.86 5.31
C HIS A 124 -17.52 23.46 5.54
N GLU A 125 -18.28 23.68 4.46
CA GLU A 125 -19.66 24.16 4.55
C GLU A 125 -20.54 23.21 5.38
N LEU A 126 -20.43 21.89 5.18
CA LEU A 126 -21.18 20.91 5.97
C LEU A 126 -20.80 20.90 7.47
N ILE A 127 -19.55 21.21 7.79
CA ILE A 127 -19.10 21.38 9.18
C ILE A 127 -19.71 22.67 9.77
N THR A 128 -19.68 23.78 9.02
CA THR A 128 -20.26 25.06 9.47
C THR A 128 -21.78 25.03 9.60
N GLN A 129 -22.46 24.23 8.78
CA GLN A 129 -23.90 23.94 8.94
C GLN A 129 -24.17 23.00 10.12
N GLY A 130 -23.13 22.45 10.74
CA GLY A 130 -23.19 21.49 11.84
C GLY A 130 -23.83 20.16 11.44
N CYS A 131 -23.72 19.76 10.17
CA CYS A 131 -24.20 18.48 9.65
C CYS A 131 -23.22 17.33 9.96
N ILE A 132 -21.93 17.65 10.08
CA ILE A 132 -20.86 16.71 10.40
C ILE A 132 -20.17 17.16 11.69
N GLU A 133 -19.87 16.21 12.56
CA GLU A 133 -19.20 16.43 13.85
C GLU A 133 -18.01 15.47 13.99
N TYR A 134 -16.84 15.98 14.42
CA TYR A 134 -15.62 15.18 14.60
C TYR A 134 -15.56 14.56 15.97
N VAL A 135 -15.98 13.30 16.10
CA VAL A 135 -16.03 12.62 17.39
C VAL A 135 -14.67 12.02 17.71
N ASP A 136 -14.10 12.34 18.88
CA ASP A 136 -12.86 11.74 19.36
C ASP A 136 -13.09 10.42 20.14
N THR A 137 -12.02 9.73 20.49
CA THR A 137 -12.08 8.41 21.15
C THR A 137 -12.75 8.44 22.53
N GLU A 138 -12.66 9.54 23.27
CA GLU A 138 -13.29 9.65 24.59
C GLU A 138 -14.76 10.10 24.47
N GLU A 139 -15.06 10.94 23.47
CA GLU A 139 -16.42 11.29 23.11
C GLU A 139 -17.22 10.08 22.64
N GLU A 140 -16.58 9.15 21.91
CA GLU A 140 -17.19 7.89 21.44
C GLU A 140 -17.92 7.15 22.57
N GLU A 141 -17.35 7.09 23.79
CA GLU A 141 -17.95 6.43 24.97
C GLU A 141 -19.29 7.06 25.42
N THR A 142 -19.53 8.33 25.09
CA THR A 142 -20.76 9.05 25.46
C THR A 142 -21.75 9.18 24.30
N THR A 143 -21.38 8.73 23.10
CA THR A 143 -22.20 8.85 21.89
C THR A 143 -22.85 7.54 21.51
N MET A 144 -24.01 7.61 20.85
CA MET A 144 -24.69 6.44 20.30
C MET A 144 -24.75 6.58 18.78
N ILE A 145 -23.97 5.74 18.08
CA ILE A 145 -23.77 5.80 16.64
C ILE A 145 -24.62 4.74 15.95
N SER A 146 -25.40 5.14 14.94
CA SER A 146 -26.10 4.22 14.04
C SER A 146 -25.18 3.77 12.90
N MET A 147 -25.23 2.49 12.51
CA MET A 147 -24.35 1.94 11.47
C MET A 147 -24.86 2.27 10.07
N THR A 148 -26.18 2.27 9.89
CA THR A 148 -26.83 2.57 8.62
C THR A 148 -28.01 3.49 8.81
N ILE A 149 -28.42 4.15 7.74
CA ILE A 149 -29.64 4.98 7.71
C ILE A 149 -30.89 4.13 8.00
N ASN A 150 -30.88 2.85 7.66
CA ASN A 150 -31.98 1.93 7.93
C ASN A 150 -32.21 1.73 9.43
N ASP A 151 -31.15 1.78 10.24
CA ASP A 151 -31.26 1.67 11.70
C ASP A 151 -32.03 2.86 12.28
N LEU A 152 -31.78 4.07 11.76
CA LEU A 152 -32.53 5.28 12.14
C LEU A 152 -34.00 5.22 11.70
N VAL A 153 -34.26 4.66 10.52
CA VAL A 153 -35.63 4.46 10.04
C VAL A 153 -36.37 3.47 10.93
N ASN A 154 -35.74 2.33 11.25
CA ASN A 154 -36.29 1.30 12.11
C ASN A 154 -36.59 1.84 13.52
N ALA A 155 -35.65 2.60 14.11
CA ALA A 155 -35.84 3.26 15.40
C ALA A 155 -37.05 4.20 15.44
N ARG A 156 -37.44 4.76 14.29
CA ARG A 156 -38.61 5.63 14.17
C ARG A 156 -39.89 4.86 13.89
N THR A 157 -39.86 3.84 13.04
CA THR A 157 -41.06 3.13 12.58
C THR A 157 -41.47 2.00 13.52
N ASN A 158 -40.50 1.24 14.02
CA ASN A 158 -40.70 0.09 14.91
C ASN A 158 -39.82 0.26 16.15
N PRO A 159 -40.20 1.14 17.10
CA PRO A 159 -39.37 1.42 18.27
C PRO A 159 -39.09 0.15 19.07
N GLU A 160 -40.09 -0.69 19.30
CA GLU A 160 -39.99 -1.90 20.13
C GLU A 160 -38.94 -2.91 19.63
N ASP A 161 -38.68 -2.94 18.31
CA ASP A 161 -37.69 -3.83 17.70
C ASP A 161 -36.31 -3.16 17.51
N ALA A 162 -36.23 -1.86 17.76
CA ALA A 162 -35.02 -1.09 17.50
C ALA A 162 -33.99 -1.28 18.60
N TYR A 163 -32.72 -1.37 18.22
CA TYR A 163 -31.62 -1.52 19.17
C TYR A 163 -31.48 -0.31 20.12
N SER A 164 -31.74 0.90 19.63
CA SER A 164 -31.70 2.13 20.42
C SER A 164 -32.66 3.17 19.88
N HIS A 165 -33.20 3.99 20.78
CA HIS A 165 -34.06 5.13 20.45
C HIS A 165 -33.34 6.47 20.60
N THR A 166 -32.04 6.47 20.95
CA THR A 166 -31.29 7.65 21.37
C THR A 166 -29.99 7.83 20.57
N TYR A 167 -30.00 7.43 19.30
CA TYR A 167 -28.89 7.74 18.38
C TYR A 167 -28.57 9.24 18.34
N THR A 168 -27.30 9.56 18.55
CA THR A 168 -26.75 10.92 18.49
C THR A 168 -26.05 11.18 17.15
N HIS A 169 -25.46 10.14 16.57
CA HIS A 169 -24.73 10.21 15.31
C HIS A 169 -25.03 9.03 14.39
N CYS A 170 -24.61 9.15 13.14
CA CYS A 170 -24.67 8.09 12.14
C CYS A 170 -23.32 7.97 11.43
N GLU A 171 -22.88 6.73 11.24
CA GLU A 171 -21.69 6.41 10.45
C GLU A 171 -21.87 6.87 9.01
N ILE A 172 -20.84 7.48 8.42
CA ILE A 172 -20.91 7.99 7.04
C ILE A 172 -21.02 6.81 6.07
N HIS A 173 -20.13 5.84 6.23
CA HIS A 173 -20.18 4.57 5.53
C HIS A 173 -19.27 3.55 6.24
N PRO A 174 -19.74 2.33 6.56
CA PRO A 174 -18.95 1.34 7.30
C PRO A 174 -17.59 0.99 6.67
N SER A 175 -17.46 1.09 5.34
CA SER A 175 -16.17 0.83 4.65
C SER A 175 -15.03 1.78 5.04
N LEU A 176 -15.35 2.95 5.62
CA LEU A 176 -14.36 3.96 5.98
C LEU A 176 -13.50 3.55 7.19
N ILE A 177 -13.91 2.50 7.91
CA ILE A 177 -13.10 1.85 8.95
C ILE A 177 -11.80 1.26 8.38
N LEU A 178 -11.78 0.92 7.10
CA LEU A 178 -10.63 0.26 6.48
C LEU A 178 -9.42 1.19 6.35
N GLY A 179 -8.22 0.60 6.44
CA GLY A 179 -6.97 1.26 6.08
C GLY A 179 -6.74 1.29 4.56
N VAL A 180 -5.73 2.03 4.12
CA VAL A 180 -5.40 2.19 2.68
C VAL A 180 -5.14 0.86 1.97
N CYS A 181 -4.42 -0.06 2.60
CA CYS A 181 -4.12 -1.37 1.99
C CYS A 181 -5.31 -2.35 2.05
N ALA A 182 -6.22 -2.17 3.01
CA ALA A 182 -7.40 -3.02 3.13
C ALA A 182 -8.53 -2.58 2.20
N SER A 183 -8.62 -1.28 1.90
CA SER A 183 -9.66 -0.73 1.02
C SER A 183 -9.50 -1.15 -0.45
N ILE A 184 -8.32 -1.63 -0.86
CA ILE A 184 -8.06 -2.16 -2.21
C ILE A 184 -8.42 -3.64 -2.36
N ILE A 185 -8.79 -4.32 -1.26
CA ILE A 185 -9.25 -5.71 -1.26
C ILE A 185 -10.71 -5.71 -1.67
N PRO A 186 -11.13 -6.47 -2.69
CA PRO A 186 -12.53 -6.59 -3.07
C PRO A 186 -13.24 -7.53 -2.09
N PHE A 187 -14.49 -7.21 -1.74
CA PHE A 187 -15.31 -8.04 -0.84
C PHE A 187 -14.56 -8.53 0.43
N PRO A 188 -13.88 -7.64 1.19
CA PRO A 188 -13.08 -8.03 2.34
C PRO A 188 -13.93 -8.64 3.47
N ASP A 189 -15.20 -8.26 3.55
CA ASP A 189 -16.24 -8.81 4.44
C ASP A 189 -16.61 -10.28 4.15
N HIS A 190 -16.30 -10.78 2.95
CA HIS A 190 -16.51 -12.17 2.57
C HIS A 190 -15.26 -13.07 2.72
N ASN A 191 -14.16 -12.54 3.27
CA ASN A 191 -12.94 -13.30 3.50
C ASN A 191 -12.78 -13.62 5.00
N GLN A 192 -12.04 -14.70 5.27
CA GLN A 192 -11.55 -14.95 6.63
C GLN A 192 -10.58 -13.82 7.06
N SER A 193 -10.76 -13.26 8.25
CA SER A 193 -10.01 -12.09 8.75
C SER A 193 -8.47 -12.16 8.54
N PRO A 194 -7.76 -13.26 8.88
CA PRO A 194 -6.32 -13.37 8.64
C PRO A 194 -5.88 -13.11 7.18
N ARG A 195 -6.72 -13.47 6.20
CA ARG A 195 -6.41 -13.31 4.78
C ARG A 195 -6.39 -11.84 4.37
N ASN A 196 -7.27 -11.02 4.93
CA ASN A 196 -7.27 -9.58 4.71
C ASN A 196 -5.99 -8.94 5.27
N THR A 197 -5.53 -9.39 6.44
CA THR A 197 -4.26 -8.95 7.03
C THR A 197 -3.07 -9.35 6.16
N TYR A 198 -3.03 -10.59 5.67
CA TYR A 198 -1.99 -11.03 4.75
C TYR A 198 -1.96 -10.21 3.48
N GLN A 199 -3.10 -9.96 2.85
CA GLN A 199 -3.14 -9.15 1.66
C GLN A 199 -2.66 -7.72 1.92
N SER A 200 -3.03 -7.13 3.05
CA SER A 200 -2.58 -5.78 3.42
C SER A 200 -1.05 -5.68 3.52
N ALA A 201 -0.39 -6.74 3.98
CA ALA A 201 1.06 -6.83 4.00
C ALA A 201 1.66 -7.15 2.61
N MET A 202 1.06 -8.09 1.87
CA MET A 202 1.52 -8.52 0.55
C MET A 202 1.38 -7.42 -0.51
N GLY A 203 0.33 -6.61 -0.45
CA GLY A 203 0.10 -5.50 -1.37
C GLY A 203 1.25 -4.47 -1.38
N LYS A 204 1.96 -4.30 -0.25
CA LYS A 204 3.16 -3.44 -0.18
C LYS A 204 4.35 -3.98 -1.00
N GLN A 205 4.34 -5.30 -1.24
CA GLN A 205 5.35 -5.99 -2.04
C GLN A 205 4.96 -6.06 -3.53
N ALA A 206 3.77 -5.61 -3.91
CA ALA A 206 3.34 -5.58 -5.30
C ALA A 206 4.23 -4.65 -6.14
N MET A 207 4.38 -5.02 -7.42
CA MET A 207 5.05 -4.23 -8.45
C MET A 207 3.99 -3.49 -9.26
N GLY A 208 4.29 -2.25 -9.64
CA GLY A 208 3.36 -1.37 -10.34
C GLY A 208 4.05 -0.09 -10.77
N ILE A 209 3.27 0.89 -11.21
CA ILE A 209 3.78 2.25 -11.35
C ILE A 209 3.63 2.93 -10.00
N TYR A 210 4.75 3.33 -9.38
CA TYR A 210 4.72 3.98 -8.06
C TYR A 210 4.61 5.51 -8.16
N VAL A 211 5.18 6.12 -9.20
CA VAL A 211 5.04 7.54 -9.56
C VAL A 211 5.19 7.68 -11.08
N THR A 212 4.61 8.71 -11.68
CA THR A 212 4.67 8.94 -13.14
C THR A 212 6.04 9.45 -13.60
N ASN A 213 6.72 10.26 -12.79
CA ASN A 213 8.03 10.83 -13.11
C ASN A 213 9.22 9.89 -12.83
N TYR A 214 8.96 8.58 -12.68
CA TYR A 214 10.01 7.59 -12.38
C TYR A 214 11.14 7.57 -13.41
N GLN A 215 10.84 7.93 -14.67
CA GLN A 215 11.83 8.01 -15.75
C GLN A 215 12.88 9.10 -15.50
N LEU A 216 12.51 10.21 -14.87
CA LEU A 216 13.44 11.30 -14.53
C LEU A 216 14.10 11.08 -13.17
N ARG A 217 13.45 10.33 -12.28
CA ARG A 217 13.87 10.15 -10.89
C ARG A 217 14.99 9.13 -10.76
N MET A 218 16.06 9.51 -10.07
CA MET A 218 17.17 8.61 -9.77
C MET A 218 16.96 7.91 -8.42
N ASP A 219 16.19 6.83 -8.41
CA ASP A 219 15.97 6.00 -7.21
C ASP A 219 16.98 4.87 -7.07
N THR A 220 17.25 4.46 -5.83
CA THR A 220 18.15 3.33 -5.54
C THR A 220 17.63 2.01 -6.11
N LEU A 221 16.33 1.75 -5.92
CA LEU A 221 15.65 0.54 -6.39
C LEU A 221 14.25 0.92 -6.84
N ALA A 222 13.87 0.50 -8.05
CA ALA A 222 12.53 0.68 -8.56
C ALA A 222 12.12 -0.52 -9.42
N TYR A 223 10.85 -0.91 -9.30
CA TYR A 223 10.23 -1.96 -10.11
C TYR A 223 9.00 -1.37 -10.79
N VAL A 224 8.94 -1.49 -12.10
CA VAL A 224 7.84 -0.92 -12.92
C VAL A 224 7.29 -2.00 -13.84
N LEU A 225 5.98 -2.23 -13.82
CA LEU A 225 5.32 -3.15 -14.75
C LEU A 225 5.27 -2.56 -16.16
N TYR A 226 5.38 -3.41 -17.19
CA TYR A 226 5.25 -2.98 -18.59
C TYR A 226 3.82 -2.56 -18.92
N TYR A 227 2.84 -3.39 -18.53
CA TYR A 227 1.43 -3.22 -18.89
C TYR A 227 0.53 -3.34 -17.65
N PRO A 228 0.61 -2.41 -16.69
CA PRO A 228 -0.29 -2.40 -15.54
C PRO A 228 -1.73 -2.12 -16.01
N GLN A 229 -2.70 -2.85 -15.47
CA GLN A 229 -4.10 -2.75 -15.88
C GLN A 229 -4.98 -2.25 -14.74
N LYS A 230 -6.12 -1.65 -15.08
CA LYS A 230 -7.16 -1.35 -14.10
C LYS A 230 -7.80 -2.67 -13.64
N PRO A 231 -8.00 -2.89 -12.33
CA PRO A 231 -8.80 -4.02 -11.87
C PRO A 231 -10.22 -3.92 -12.43
N LEU A 232 -10.78 -5.03 -12.94
CA LEU A 232 -12.18 -5.05 -13.42
C LEU A 232 -13.19 -4.89 -12.28
N VAL A 233 -12.80 -5.32 -11.08
CA VAL A 233 -13.62 -5.31 -9.88
C VAL A 233 -12.97 -4.37 -8.87
N THR A 234 -13.61 -3.24 -8.59
CA THR A 234 -13.05 -2.12 -7.83
C THR A 234 -13.91 -1.74 -6.65
N THR A 235 -13.29 -1.25 -5.58
CA THR A 235 -14.01 -0.58 -4.50
C THR A 235 -14.09 0.91 -4.79
N ARG A 236 -15.11 1.60 -4.29
CA ARG A 236 -15.22 3.07 -4.45
C ARG A 236 -14.03 3.81 -3.84
N ALA A 237 -13.44 3.26 -2.77
CA ALA A 237 -12.24 3.82 -2.15
C ALA A 237 -11.03 3.89 -3.11
N MET A 238 -10.96 3.02 -4.13
CA MET A 238 -9.89 3.06 -5.13
C MET A 238 -9.87 4.34 -5.97
N GLU A 239 -11.03 4.98 -6.14
CA GLU A 239 -11.13 6.24 -6.87
C GLU A 239 -10.40 7.36 -6.12
N HIS A 240 -10.66 7.49 -4.82
CA HIS A 240 -10.00 8.46 -3.94
C HIS A 240 -8.51 8.17 -3.74
N LEU A 241 -8.10 6.90 -3.79
CA LEU A 241 -6.68 6.52 -3.71
C LEU A 241 -5.94 6.63 -5.04
N HIS A 242 -6.62 7.02 -6.13
CA HIS A 242 -6.09 7.05 -7.49
C HIS A 242 -5.48 5.72 -7.96
N PHE A 243 -5.88 4.59 -7.36
CA PHE A 243 -5.35 3.26 -7.70
C PHE A 243 -5.66 2.86 -9.15
N ARG A 244 -6.77 3.37 -9.69
CA ARG A 244 -7.17 3.18 -11.09
C ARG A 244 -6.24 3.88 -12.07
N GLN A 245 -5.57 4.96 -11.65
CA GLN A 245 -4.63 5.72 -12.48
C GLN A 245 -3.23 5.09 -12.42
N LEU A 246 -2.82 4.60 -11.24
CA LEU A 246 -1.53 3.96 -11.00
C LEU A 246 -1.70 2.52 -10.46
N PRO A 247 -2.09 1.56 -11.32
CA PRO A 247 -2.32 0.19 -10.87
C PRO A 247 -1.03 -0.60 -10.60
N ALA A 248 -1.17 -1.63 -9.75
CA ALA A 248 -0.10 -2.52 -9.29
C ALA A 248 -0.27 -4.01 -9.68
N GLY A 249 -0.89 -4.27 -10.83
CA GLY A 249 -1.26 -5.63 -11.23
C GLY A 249 -1.86 -5.72 -12.63
N ILE A 250 -2.30 -6.92 -12.99
CA ILE A 250 -2.83 -7.28 -14.31
C ILE A 250 -4.03 -8.20 -14.10
N ASN A 251 -5.10 -8.02 -14.89
CA ASN A 251 -6.20 -8.99 -14.91
C ASN A 251 -5.74 -10.25 -15.65
N ALA A 252 -5.78 -11.38 -14.96
CA ALA A 252 -5.41 -12.68 -15.49
C ALA A 252 -6.66 -13.54 -15.65
N ILE A 253 -6.74 -14.34 -16.72
CA ILE A 253 -7.75 -15.40 -16.82
C ILE A 253 -7.30 -16.56 -15.93
N VAL A 254 -8.04 -16.79 -14.83
CA VAL A 254 -7.69 -17.79 -13.82
C VAL A 254 -8.65 -18.97 -13.92
N ALA A 255 -8.07 -20.17 -14.04
CA ALA A 255 -8.79 -21.44 -13.94
C ALA A 255 -8.51 -22.11 -12.59
N ILE A 256 -9.53 -22.63 -11.93
CA ILE A 256 -9.39 -23.42 -10.70
C ILE A 256 -9.55 -24.90 -11.07
N SER A 257 -8.43 -25.61 -11.21
CA SER A 257 -8.41 -26.99 -11.67
C SER A 257 -7.15 -27.75 -11.22
N CYS A 258 -7.27 -29.05 -10.99
CA CYS A 258 -6.12 -29.93 -10.83
C CYS A 258 -5.59 -30.29 -12.22
N TYR A 259 -4.40 -29.81 -12.58
CA TYR A 259 -3.80 -30.07 -13.90
C TYR A 259 -2.32 -30.43 -13.76
N SER A 260 -1.90 -31.56 -14.33
CA SER A 260 -0.49 -32.04 -14.38
C SER A 260 0.28 -32.20 -13.05
N GLY A 261 -0.30 -31.85 -11.90
CA GLY A 261 0.34 -31.96 -10.58
C GLY A 261 1.25 -30.79 -10.19
N TYR A 262 1.67 -29.95 -11.14
CA TYR A 262 2.58 -28.81 -10.90
C TYR A 262 1.93 -27.55 -10.31
N ASN A 263 0.68 -27.64 -9.86
CA ASN A 263 -0.01 -26.57 -9.11
C ASN A 263 -0.35 -26.97 -7.66
N GLN A 264 0.26 -28.04 -7.12
CA GLN A 264 0.05 -28.46 -5.74
C GLN A 264 0.76 -27.52 -4.72
N GLU A 265 0.32 -27.54 -3.46
CA GLU A 265 1.01 -26.84 -2.35
C GLU A 265 1.39 -25.37 -2.66
N ASP A 266 0.39 -24.56 -3.02
CA ASP A 266 0.51 -23.12 -3.35
C ASP A 266 1.37 -22.79 -4.59
N SER A 267 1.71 -23.80 -5.39
CA SER A 267 2.24 -23.53 -6.73
C SER A 267 1.12 -23.21 -7.72
N VAL A 268 1.45 -22.41 -8.73
CA VAL A 268 0.54 -22.08 -9.83
C VAL A 268 1.19 -22.46 -11.15
N ILE A 269 0.37 -22.93 -12.09
CA ILE A 269 0.79 -23.13 -13.48
C ILE A 269 0.52 -21.83 -14.24
N MET A 270 1.47 -21.36 -15.03
CA MET A 270 1.32 -20.13 -15.81
C MET A 270 1.47 -20.41 -17.31
N ASN A 271 0.74 -19.69 -18.15
CA ASN A 271 0.81 -19.82 -19.60
C ASN A 271 2.09 -19.14 -20.15
N GLN A 272 3.01 -19.94 -20.70
CA GLN A 272 4.25 -19.48 -21.31
C GLN A 272 3.98 -18.56 -22.49
N SER A 273 3.00 -18.87 -23.34
CA SER A 273 2.66 -18.02 -24.48
C SER A 273 2.14 -16.65 -24.04
N SER A 274 1.45 -16.56 -22.89
CA SER A 274 1.09 -15.27 -22.29
C SER A 274 2.33 -14.51 -21.79
N ILE A 275 3.27 -15.19 -21.12
CA ILE A 275 4.55 -14.61 -20.68
C ILE A 275 5.36 -14.06 -21.87
N ASP A 276 5.42 -14.81 -22.97
CA ASP A 276 6.15 -14.43 -24.18
C ASP A 276 5.57 -13.16 -24.82
N ARG A 277 4.23 -13.01 -24.77
CA ARG A 277 3.50 -11.80 -25.19
C ARG A 277 3.70 -10.60 -24.25
N GLY A 278 4.35 -10.79 -23.10
CA GLY A 278 4.68 -9.72 -22.15
C GLY A 278 3.90 -9.74 -20.83
N PHE A 279 3.16 -10.82 -20.54
CA PHE A 279 2.43 -10.97 -19.28
C PHE A 279 3.35 -10.81 -18.07
N PHE A 280 2.98 -9.90 -17.16
CA PHE A 280 3.73 -9.55 -15.95
C PHE A 280 5.22 -9.17 -16.13
N ARG A 281 5.67 -8.82 -17.34
CA ARG A 281 7.03 -8.32 -17.56
C ARG A 281 7.25 -7.01 -16.78
N SER A 282 8.41 -6.87 -16.16
CA SER A 282 8.76 -5.68 -15.37
C SER A 282 10.15 -5.14 -15.71
N LEU A 283 10.33 -3.85 -15.52
CA LEU A 283 11.62 -3.18 -15.49
C LEU A 283 12.11 -3.12 -14.05
N PHE A 284 13.36 -3.51 -13.86
CA PHE A 284 14.11 -3.32 -12.63
C PHE A 284 15.14 -2.22 -12.83
N PHE A 285 15.05 -1.17 -12.03
CA PHE A 285 16.04 -0.10 -11.99
C PHE A 285 16.86 -0.19 -10.72
N ARG A 286 18.17 0.00 -10.86
CA ARG A 286 19.08 0.18 -9.74
C ARG A 286 20.01 1.36 -10.01
N SER A 287 20.15 2.27 -9.06
CA SER A 287 21.16 3.32 -9.12
C SER A 287 22.37 3.02 -8.25
N TYR A 288 23.55 3.27 -8.80
CA TYR A 288 24.83 3.31 -8.09
C TYR A 288 25.23 4.77 -7.92
N ARG A 289 25.75 5.12 -6.73
CA ARG A 289 26.24 6.47 -6.44
C ARG A 289 27.69 6.39 -5.99
N ASP A 290 28.49 7.35 -6.41
CA ASP A 290 29.86 7.55 -5.94
C ASP A 290 30.17 9.05 -5.94
N GLU A 291 31.09 9.47 -5.08
CA GLU A 291 31.47 10.87 -4.90
C GLU A 291 32.96 10.99 -4.64
N GLU A 292 33.60 12.02 -5.15
CA GLU A 292 35.00 12.31 -4.82
C GLU A 292 35.13 12.70 -3.36
N LYS A 293 36.20 12.24 -2.70
CA LYS A 293 36.51 12.61 -1.32
C LYS A 293 37.74 13.48 -1.25
N ARG A 294 37.70 14.47 -0.35
CA ARG A 294 38.86 15.27 0.08
C ARG A 294 39.45 14.69 1.36
N ALA A 295 40.77 14.77 1.47
CA ALA A 295 41.49 14.55 2.73
C ALA A 295 42.23 15.85 3.06
N GLY A 296 41.64 16.68 3.92
CA GLY A 296 42.13 18.04 4.16
C GLY A 296 41.91 18.95 2.94
N THR A 297 42.93 19.73 2.57
CA THR A 297 42.85 20.72 1.46
C THR A 297 43.05 20.10 0.07
N LEU A 298 43.52 18.85 -0.02
CA LEU A 298 43.81 18.17 -1.28
C LEU A 298 42.66 17.25 -1.71
N VAL A 299 42.22 17.39 -2.96
CA VAL A 299 41.36 16.42 -3.63
C VAL A 299 42.17 15.14 -3.80
N LYS A 300 41.73 14.07 -3.13
CA LYS A 300 42.45 12.79 -3.12
C LYS A 300 41.81 11.76 -4.04
N GLU A 301 40.63 12.00 -4.58
CA GLU A 301 39.96 11.01 -5.42
C GLU A 301 39.45 11.69 -6.68
N GLU A 302 39.73 11.07 -7.81
CA GLU A 302 39.35 11.57 -9.13
C GLU A 302 38.63 10.48 -9.91
N PHE A 303 37.52 10.85 -10.55
CA PHE A 303 36.93 10.04 -11.60
C PHE A 303 37.81 10.06 -12.86
N GLY A 304 38.01 8.88 -13.43
CA GLY A 304 38.79 8.69 -14.64
C GLY A 304 39.03 7.21 -14.91
N ARG A 305 39.35 6.89 -16.17
CA ARG A 305 39.63 5.51 -16.58
C ARG A 305 40.95 5.00 -15.98
N PRO A 306 40.92 3.94 -15.14
CA PRO A 306 42.14 3.35 -14.59
C PRO A 306 42.90 2.54 -15.65
N ASN A 307 44.22 2.67 -15.71
CA ASN A 307 45.07 1.88 -16.60
C ASN A 307 45.90 0.86 -15.81
N ARG A 308 46.09 -0.33 -16.38
CA ARG A 308 46.87 -1.42 -15.75
C ARG A 308 48.34 -1.05 -15.51
N GLU A 309 48.87 -0.12 -16.28
CA GLU A 309 50.25 0.34 -16.17
C GLU A 309 50.45 1.32 -15.01
N ASN A 310 49.43 2.11 -14.66
CA ASN A 310 49.54 3.22 -13.71
C ASN A 310 48.75 3.02 -12.41
N THR A 311 47.91 1.99 -12.34
CA THR A 311 46.98 1.79 -11.22
C THR A 311 47.25 0.47 -10.49
N MET A 312 47.48 0.56 -9.18
CA MET A 312 47.62 -0.58 -8.30
C MET A 312 46.25 -1.07 -7.81
N GLY A 313 46.09 -2.40 -7.75
CA GLY A 313 44.93 -3.04 -7.11
C GLY A 313 43.65 -2.96 -7.94
N MET A 314 43.77 -2.94 -9.27
CA MET A 314 42.61 -3.03 -10.16
C MET A 314 41.77 -4.28 -9.86
N ARG A 315 40.45 -4.11 -9.89
CA ARG A 315 39.50 -5.22 -9.73
C ARG A 315 39.58 -6.19 -10.92
N HIS A 316 39.02 -7.37 -10.74
CA HIS A 316 38.98 -8.42 -11.76
C HIS A 316 37.99 -8.14 -12.92
N GLY A 317 37.15 -7.12 -12.79
CA GLY A 317 36.17 -6.70 -13.81
C GLY A 317 36.77 -6.06 -15.06
N SER A 318 35.94 -5.93 -16.11
CA SER A 318 36.32 -5.16 -17.31
C SER A 318 36.14 -3.65 -17.08
N TYR A 319 37.14 -2.89 -17.53
CA TYR A 319 37.16 -1.43 -17.57
C TYR A 319 37.01 -0.89 -19.00
N ASP A 320 36.79 -1.78 -19.97
CA ASP A 320 36.75 -1.43 -21.40
C ASP A 320 35.49 -0.68 -21.79
N LYS A 321 34.47 -0.78 -20.92
CA LYS A 321 33.14 -0.16 -21.06
C LYS A 321 33.07 1.25 -20.46
N LEU A 322 34.19 1.76 -19.96
CA LEU A 322 34.30 3.11 -19.42
C LEU A 322 34.83 4.06 -20.50
N ASP A 323 34.21 5.24 -20.59
CA ASP A 323 34.75 6.35 -21.38
C ASP A 323 35.96 6.98 -20.66
N ASP A 324 36.58 7.98 -21.30
CA ASP A 324 37.76 8.67 -20.77
C ASP A 324 37.49 9.35 -19.40
N ASP A 325 36.26 9.79 -19.18
CA ASP A 325 35.78 10.35 -17.91
C ASP A 325 35.64 9.27 -16.79
N GLY A 326 35.90 8.01 -17.12
CA GLY A 326 35.78 6.88 -16.19
C GLY A 326 34.34 6.44 -15.95
N LEU A 327 33.36 6.85 -16.76
CA LEU A 327 31.95 6.50 -16.59
C LEU A 327 31.47 5.61 -17.74
N ALA A 328 30.59 4.65 -17.45
CA ALA A 328 29.96 3.84 -18.49
C ALA A 328 28.84 4.63 -19.20
N PRO A 329 28.87 4.83 -20.52
CA PRO A 329 27.87 5.65 -21.21
C PRO A 329 26.48 4.97 -21.23
N PRO A 330 25.39 5.77 -21.23
CA PRO A 330 24.03 5.25 -21.43
C PRO A 330 23.90 4.38 -22.68
N GLY A 331 23.17 3.26 -22.58
CA GLY A 331 23.02 2.28 -23.64
C GLY A 331 24.02 1.11 -23.58
N THR A 332 25.07 1.23 -22.75
CA THR A 332 26.09 0.17 -22.62
C THR A 332 25.56 -1.03 -21.85
N ARG A 333 25.78 -2.24 -22.37
CA ARG A 333 25.42 -3.50 -21.70
C ARG A 333 26.50 -3.88 -20.68
N VAL A 334 26.11 -3.99 -19.42
CA VAL A 334 26.99 -4.31 -18.29
C VAL A 334 26.48 -5.57 -17.56
N SER A 335 27.40 -6.41 -17.10
CA SER A 335 27.10 -7.69 -16.47
C SER A 335 28.15 -8.08 -15.44
N GLY A 336 27.71 -8.69 -14.34
CA GLY A 336 28.60 -9.32 -13.37
C GLY A 336 29.53 -8.34 -12.68
N GLU A 337 30.83 -8.48 -12.91
CA GLU A 337 31.89 -7.68 -12.29
C GLU A 337 32.30 -6.44 -13.09
N ASP A 338 31.62 -6.15 -14.21
CA ASP A 338 31.91 -4.96 -15.02
C ASP A 338 31.95 -3.68 -14.16
N VAL A 339 32.97 -2.86 -14.40
CA VAL A 339 33.13 -1.58 -13.71
C VAL A 339 32.26 -0.53 -14.40
N ILE A 340 31.48 0.20 -13.59
CA ILE A 340 30.54 1.22 -14.08
C ILE A 340 30.97 2.65 -13.72
N ILE A 341 31.78 2.79 -12.66
CA ILE A 341 32.37 4.06 -12.23
C ILE A 341 33.84 3.80 -11.92
N GLY A 342 34.70 4.31 -12.78
CA GLY A 342 36.16 4.36 -12.66
C GLY A 342 36.58 5.47 -11.71
N LYS A 343 37.28 5.09 -10.64
CA LYS A 343 37.71 6.02 -9.60
C LYS A 343 39.11 5.67 -9.13
N THR A 344 39.97 6.68 -9.03
CA THR A 344 41.37 6.48 -8.62
C THR A 344 41.76 7.42 -7.50
N THR A 345 42.72 6.99 -6.69
CA THR A 345 43.29 7.74 -5.57
C THR A 345 44.81 7.79 -5.73
N PRO A 346 45.47 8.96 -5.69
CA PRO A 346 46.91 9.02 -5.73
C PRO A 346 47.48 8.43 -4.42
N ILE A 347 48.53 7.64 -4.56
CA ILE A 347 49.27 7.09 -3.43
C ILE A 347 50.32 8.13 -3.04
N ALA A 348 50.29 8.57 -1.78
CA ALA A 348 51.35 9.43 -1.25
C ALA A 348 52.66 8.64 -1.26
N GLN A 349 53.70 9.19 -1.90
CA GLN A 349 55.03 8.61 -1.82
C GLN A 349 55.64 8.98 -0.48
N ASP A 350 55.94 7.98 0.36
CA ASP A 350 56.76 8.19 1.56
C ASP A 350 58.23 8.19 1.13
N ASP A 351 58.85 9.37 1.14
CA ASP A 351 60.28 9.56 0.80
C ASP A 351 61.24 8.84 1.78
N SER A 352 60.72 8.25 2.86
CA SER A 352 61.49 7.59 3.92
C SER A 352 61.86 6.13 3.61
N ALA A 353 61.25 5.51 2.60
CA ALA A 353 61.61 4.20 2.08
C ALA A 353 61.87 4.36 0.58
N GLY A 354 63.14 4.44 0.16
CA GLY A 354 63.59 4.76 -1.22
C GLY A 354 63.17 3.80 -2.35
N GLN A 355 61.98 3.19 -2.29
CA GLN A 355 61.32 2.51 -3.39
C GLN A 355 60.29 3.45 -4.03
N VAL A 356 60.60 3.93 -5.23
CA VAL A 356 59.61 4.59 -6.08
C VAL A 356 58.48 3.59 -6.37
N SER A 357 57.27 3.86 -5.86
CA SER A 357 56.12 3.01 -6.15
C SER A 357 55.91 2.92 -7.66
N LYS A 358 55.95 1.69 -8.20
CA LYS A 358 55.73 1.41 -9.64
C LYS A 358 54.40 1.98 -10.16
N TYR A 359 53.42 2.15 -9.26
CA TYR A 359 52.09 2.64 -9.59
C TYR A 359 51.81 3.94 -8.82
N PRO A 360 51.50 5.06 -9.52
CA PRO A 360 51.17 6.33 -8.88
C PRO A 360 49.73 6.37 -8.31
N LYS A 361 48.81 5.55 -8.82
CA LYS A 361 47.39 5.57 -8.46
C LYS A 361 46.94 4.24 -7.87
N ARG A 362 45.93 4.26 -7.00
CA ARG A 362 45.22 3.11 -6.47
C ARG A 362 43.79 3.10 -6.98
N ASP A 363 43.30 1.92 -7.36
CA ASP A 363 41.93 1.76 -7.81
C ASP A 363 40.93 1.80 -6.63
N GLN A 364 39.90 2.64 -6.75
CA GLN A 364 38.73 2.71 -5.87
C GLN A 364 37.41 2.62 -6.65
N SER A 365 37.46 2.07 -7.87
CA SER A 365 36.30 1.98 -8.76
C SER A 365 35.14 1.21 -8.16
N THR A 366 33.92 1.54 -8.61
CA THR A 366 32.68 0.86 -8.25
C THR A 366 32.27 -0.10 -9.38
N SER A 367 32.19 -1.38 -9.05
CA SER A 367 31.74 -2.46 -9.92
C SER A 367 30.26 -2.77 -9.72
N LEU A 368 29.68 -3.39 -10.73
CA LEU A 368 28.36 -4.00 -10.62
C LEU A 368 28.37 -5.16 -9.61
N ARG A 369 27.18 -5.51 -9.08
CA ARG A 369 27.02 -6.70 -8.24
C ARG A 369 27.08 -7.94 -9.13
N HIS A 370 27.81 -8.97 -8.70
CA HIS A 370 28.04 -10.21 -9.45
C HIS A 370 26.77 -10.87 -10.04
N SER A 371 25.63 -10.77 -9.37
CA SER A 371 24.37 -11.40 -9.82
C SER A 371 23.47 -10.48 -10.63
N GLU A 372 23.95 -9.30 -11.00
CA GLU A 372 23.19 -8.32 -11.74
C GLU A 372 23.73 -8.12 -13.15
N SER A 373 22.80 -7.88 -14.06
CA SER A 373 23.10 -7.58 -15.45
C SER A 373 22.01 -6.65 -15.99
N GLY A 374 22.40 -5.81 -16.93
CA GLY A 374 21.48 -4.82 -17.47
C GLY A 374 22.15 -3.89 -18.47
N MET A 375 21.47 -2.79 -18.73
CA MET A 375 21.94 -1.72 -19.57
C MET A 375 22.00 -0.44 -18.75
N VAL A 376 23.06 0.36 -18.95
CA VAL A 376 23.11 1.71 -18.38
C VAL A 376 21.98 2.52 -18.98
N ASP A 377 21.13 3.08 -18.13
CA ASP A 377 19.94 3.79 -18.53
C ASP A 377 20.19 5.30 -18.57
N GLN A 378 20.75 5.85 -17.50
CA GLN A 378 21.08 7.26 -17.40
C GLN A 378 22.23 7.47 -16.43
N VAL A 379 23.13 8.40 -16.76
CA VAL A 379 24.24 8.84 -15.91
C VAL A 379 24.00 10.29 -15.54
N LEU A 380 24.04 10.61 -14.25
CA LEU A 380 23.94 11.95 -13.73
C LEU A 380 25.27 12.33 -13.08
N LEU A 381 25.88 13.39 -13.60
CA LEU A 381 27.07 14.04 -13.04
C LEU A 381 26.65 15.40 -12.50
N THR A 382 26.96 15.65 -11.23
CA THR A 382 26.69 16.93 -10.55
C THR A 382 27.81 17.20 -9.55
N THR A 383 27.76 18.35 -8.89
CA THR A 383 28.63 18.65 -7.75
C THR A 383 27.87 18.50 -6.44
N ASN A 384 28.57 18.04 -5.40
CA ASN A 384 28.04 18.06 -4.04
C ASN A 384 28.13 19.48 -3.44
N GLN A 385 27.70 19.65 -2.18
CA GLN A 385 27.77 20.94 -1.47
C GLN A 385 29.20 21.47 -1.29
N ASP A 386 30.20 20.57 -1.30
CA ASP A 386 31.64 20.89 -1.16
C ASP A 386 32.33 21.21 -2.51
N GLY A 387 31.56 21.23 -3.61
CA GLY A 387 32.07 21.43 -4.97
C GLY A 387 32.85 20.24 -5.55
N LEU A 388 32.71 19.05 -4.98
CA LEU A 388 33.30 17.80 -5.46
C LEU A 388 32.37 17.10 -6.45
N ARG A 389 32.94 16.38 -7.43
CA ARG A 389 32.12 15.66 -8.41
C ARG A 389 31.39 14.52 -7.71
N PHE A 390 30.10 14.40 -8.04
CA PHE A 390 29.18 13.38 -7.60
C PHE A 390 28.57 12.72 -8.83
N VAL A 391 28.61 11.40 -8.88
CA VAL A 391 28.08 10.62 -9.99
C VAL A 391 27.02 9.66 -9.51
N LYS A 392 25.93 9.58 -10.27
CA LYS A 392 24.88 8.58 -10.09
C LYS A 392 24.58 7.89 -11.42
N VAL A 393 24.87 6.59 -11.49
CA VAL A 393 24.62 5.75 -12.65
C VAL A 393 23.39 4.90 -12.38
N ARG A 394 22.31 5.11 -13.15
CA ARG A 394 21.12 4.25 -13.13
C ARG A 394 21.24 3.19 -14.21
N MET A 395 20.97 1.96 -13.81
CA MET A 395 20.90 0.82 -14.70
C MET A 395 19.50 0.28 -14.75
N ARG A 396 19.12 -0.28 -15.91
CA ARG A 396 17.86 -0.98 -16.10
C ARG A 396 18.09 -2.42 -16.52
N SER A 397 17.23 -3.31 -16.03
CA SER A 397 17.17 -4.70 -16.42
C SER A 397 15.73 -5.11 -16.66
N VAL A 398 15.49 -5.96 -17.65
CA VAL A 398 14.16 -6.50 -17.92
C VAL A 398 14.01 -7.79 -17.14
N ARG A 399 12.92 -7.92 -16.39
CA ARG A 399 12.58 -9.09 -15.59
C ARG A 399 11.34 -9.73 -16.18
N ILE A 400 11.54 -10.89 -16.79
CA ILE A 400 10.46 -11.74 -17.30
C ILE A 400 10.04 -12.68 -16.16
N PRO A 401 8.75 -13.01 -15.99
CA PRO A 401 8.34 -14.06 -15.06
C PRO A 401 9.06 -15.37 -15.31
N GLN A 402 9.50 -16.02 -14.22
CA GLN A 402 10.19 -17.31 -14.27
C GLN A 402 9.60 -18.28 -13.25
N ILE A 403 9.97 -19.56 -13.36
CA ILE A 403 9.63 -20.58 -12.37
C ILE A 403 10.20 -20.17 -11.00
N GLY A 404 9.34 -20.25 -9.97
CA GLY A 404 9.61 -19.85 -8.59
C GLY A 404 9.33 -18.37 -8.28
N ASP A 405 9.05 -17.52 -9.28
CA ASP A 405 8.60 -16.15 -9.03
C ASP A 405 7.25 -16.14 -8.31
N LYS A 406 7.04 -15.10 -7.50
CA LYS A 406 5.90 -15.01 -6.60
C LYS A 406 4.82 -14.09 -7.15
N PHE A 407 3.60 -14.60 -7.14
CA PHE A 407 2.39 -13.90 -7.53
C PHE A 407 1.36 -14.00 -6.41
N SER A 408 0.47 -13.02 -6.32
CA SER A 408 -0.63 -13.05 -5.35
C SER A 408 -1.91 -12.56 -5.99
N SER A 409 -3.04 -13.18 -5.64
CA SER A 409 -4.35 -12.53 -5.81
C SER A 409 -4.50 -11.38 -4.80
N ARG A 410 -5.62 -10.67 -4.83
CA ARG A 410 -5.99 -9.68 -3.81
C ARG A 410 -6.62 -10.27 -2.56
N HIS A 411 -6.57 -11.59 -2.37
CA HIS A 411 -7.18 -12.28 -1.22
C HIS A 411 -6.14 -12.99 -0.34
N GLY A 412 -4.88 -12.54 -0.38
CA GLY A 412 -3.79 -13.13 0.40
C GLY A 412 -3.41 -14.54 -0.06
N GLN A 413 -3.72 -14.90 -1.31
CA GLN A 413 -3.34 -16.14 -1.96
C GLN A 413 -2.04 -15.94 -2.72
N LYS A 414 -0.93 -16.09 -2.00
CA LYS A 414 0.41 -16.05 -2.60
C LYS A 414 0.77 -17.42 -3.14
N GLY A 415 1.18 -17.48 -4.40
CA GLY A 415 1.74 -18.69 -5.00
C GLY A 415 3.04 -18.42 -5.75
N THR A 416 3.81 -19.49 -5.95
CA THR A 416 5.00 -19.49 -6.81
C THR A 416 4.69 -20.16 -8.13
N VAL A 417 5.27 -19.69 -9.23
CA VAL A 417 5.15 -20.39 -10.52
C VAL A 417 5.83 -21.76 -10.40
N GLY A 418 5.06 -22.85 -10.48
CA GLY A 418 5.57 -24.22 -10.40
C GLY A 418 6.05 -24.72 -11.75
N MET A 419 5.27 -24.47 -12.80
CA MET A 419 5.56 -24.86 -14.18
C MET A 419 4.95 -23.86 -15.15
N THR A 420 5.54 -23.73 -16.32
CA THR A 420 4.95 -23.00 -17.45
C THR A 420 4.64 -23.96 -18.60
N TYR A 421 3.48 -23.77 -19.23
CA TYR A 421 3.08 -24.52 -20.43
C TYR A 421 2.75 -23.57 -21.57
N THR A 422 3.07 -23.95 -22.79
CA THR A 422 2.65 -23.23 -23.98
C THR A 422 1.14 -23.39 -24.20
N GLN A 423 0.56 -22.53 -25.03
CA GLN A 423 -0.88 -22.43 -25.22
C GLN A 423 -1.51 -23.76 -25.68
N GLU A 424 -0.79 -24.55 -26.48
CA GLU A 424 -1.22 -25.86 -26.99
C GLU A 424 -1.39 -26.93 -25.90
N ASP A 425 -0.57 -26.89 -24.86
CA ASP A 425 -0.61 -27.85 -23.75
C ASP A 425 -1.61 -27.43 -22.65
N MET A 426 -2.14 -26.21 -22.73
CA MET A 426 -3.10 -25.67 -21.77
C MET A 426 -4.53 -26.11 -22.09
N PRO A 427 -5.40 -26.31 -21.07
CA PRO A 427 -6.80 -26.58 -21.31
C PRO A 427 -7.49 -25.35 -21.90
N TRP A 428 -8.47 -25.56 -22.77
CA TRP A 428 -9.20 -24.48 -23.46
C TRP A 428 -10.72 -24.67 -23.36
N THR A 429 -11.48 -23.58 -23.41
CA THR A 429 -12.96 -23.56 -23.37
C THR A 429 -13.55 -23.77 -24.76
N VAL A 430 -14.85 -24.05 -24.90
CA VAL A 430 -15.52 -24.15 -26.23
C VAL A 430 -15.27 -22.91 -27.13
N GLU A 431 -15.05 -21.74 -26.52
CA GLU A 431 -14.77 -20.47 -27.20
C GLU A 431 -13.30 -20.30 -27.62
N GLY A 432 -12.43 -21.26 -27.29
CA GLY A 432 -11.00 -21.19 -27.57
C GLY A 432 -10.18 -20.40 -26.55
N ILE A 433 -10.75 -20.07 -25.38
CA ILE A 433 -10.05 -19.33 -24.33
C ILE A 433 -9.16 -20.27 -23.53
N THR A 434 -7.87 -19.95 -23.46
CA THR A 434 -6.88 -20.61 -22.59
C THR A 434 -6.60 -19.76 -21.35
N PRO A 435 -6.53 -20.33 -20.14
CA PRO A 435 -6.21 -19.57 -18.94
C PRO A 435 -4.76 -19.08 -18.94
N ASP A 436 -4.53 -17.94 -18.29
CA ASP A 436 -3.19 -17.41 -18.03
C ASP A 436 -2.56 -18.08 -16.80
N ILE A 437 -3.39 -18.40 -15.79
CA ILE A 437 -2.97 -19.01 -14.53
C ILE A 437 -3.94 -20.13 -14.17
N ILE A 438 -3.41 -21.29 -13.78
CA ILE A 438 -4.19 -22.40 -13.20
C ILE A 438 -3.81 -22.56 -11.73
N VAL A 439 -4.80 -22.40 -10.85
CA VAL A 439 -4.68 -22.57 -9.39
C VAL A 439 -5.32 -23.88 -8.98
N ASN A 440 -4.76 -24.55 -7.98
CA ASN A 440 -5.31 -25.79 -7.48
C ASN A 440 -6.55 -25.57 -6.59
N PRO A 441 -7.64 -26.34 -6.81
CA PRO A 441 -8.86 -26.27 -6.00
C PRO A 441 -8.64 -26.43 -4.49
N HIS A 442 -7.65 -27.22 -4.06
CA HIS A 442 -7.36 -27.47 -2.64
C HIS A 442 -7.00 -26.18 -1.86
N ALA A 443 -6.55 -25.13 -2.56
CA ALA A 443 -6.25 -23.85 -1.96
C ALA A 443 -7.48 -23.06 -1.49
N ILE A 444 -8.70 -23.44 -1.90
CA ILE A 444 -9.92 -22.70 -1.56
C ILE A 444 -10.54 -23.15 -0.23
N PRO A 445 -10.83 -24.45 0.02
CA PRO A 445 -11.50 -24.88 1.26
C PRO A 445 -10.68 -24.57 2.52
N SER A 446 -9.37 -24.83 2.48
CA SER A 446 -8.46 -24.61 3.61
C SER A 446 -8.24 -23.13 3.94
N ARG A 447 -8.36 -22.25 2.94
CA ARG A 447 -8.08 -20.82 3.10
C ARG A 447 -9.32 -19.95 3.21
N MET A 448 -10.50 -20.51 2.88
CA MET A 448 -11.80 -19.86 2.96
C MET A 448 -11.81 -18.48 2.28
N THR A 449 -11.17 -18.37 1.11
CA THR A 449 -11.04 -17.13 0.33
C THR A 449 -12.21 -16.98 -0.65
N ILE A 450 -13.43 -16.96 -0.12
CA ILE A 450 -14.66 -16.91 -0.91
C ILE A 450 -14.73 -15.61 -1.73
N GLY A 451 -14.23 -14.49 -1.18
CA GLY A 451 -14.17 -13.22 -1.91
C GLY A 451 -13.46 -13.32 -3.27
N GLN A 452 -12.46 -14.19 -3.42
CA GLN A 452 -11.77 -14.39 -4.70
C GLN A 452 -12.69 -15.02 -5.75
N LEU A 453 -13.57 -15.95 -5.33
CA LEU A 453 -14.54 -16.54 -6.23
C LEU A 453 -15.58 -15.51 -6.66
N ILE A 454 -16.04 -14.68 -5.73
CA ILE A 454 -16.98 -13.58 -6.03
C ILE A 454 -16.32 -12.57 -6.98
N GLU A 455 -15.07 -12.18 -6.73
CA GLU A 455 -14.27 -11.31 -7.62
C GLU A 455 -14.21 -11.90 -9.04
N CYS A 456 -13.96 -13.20 -9.16
CA CYS A 456 -13.83 -13.87 -10.46
C CYS A 456 -15.15 -13.86 -11.27
N ILE A 457 -16.28 -14.17 -10.63
CA ILE A 457 -17.60 -14.13 -11.29
C ILE A 457 -17.97 -12.67 -11.65
N MET A 458 -17.78 -11.74 -10.72
CA MET A 458 -18.05 -10.33 -10.95
C MET A 458 -17.19 -9.77 -12.08
N GLY A 459 -15.91 -10.14 -12.12
CA GLY A 459 -14.98 -9.77 -13.17
C GLY A 459 -15.40 -10.29 -14.54
N LYS A 460 -15.93 -11.52 -14.59
CA LYS A 460 -16.49 -12.08 -15.84
C LYS A 460 -17.69 -11.27 -16.31
N VAL A 461 -18.65 -10.99 -15.43
CA VAL A 461 -19.82 -10.16 -15.74
C VAL A 461 -19.40 -8.76 -16.22
N ALA A 462 -18.45 -8.13 -15.50
CA ALA A 462 -17.88 -6.83 -15.83
C ALA A 462 -17.26 -6.81 -17.24
N ALA A 463 -16.47 -7.83 -17.58
CA ALA A 463 -15.85 -7.97 -18.90
C ALA A 463 -16.88 -8.10 -20.03
N HIS A 464 -17.94 -8.90 -19.85
CA HIS A 464 -18.96 -9.09 -20.89
C HIS A 464 -19.92 -7.89 -21.02
N MET A 465 -20.25 -7.23 -19.92
CA MET A 465 -21.14 -6.06 -19.94
C MET A 465 -20.42 -4.77 -20.33
N GLY A 466 -19.09 -4.76 -20.38
CA GLY A 466 -18.29 -3.56 -20.62
C GLY A 466 -18.40 -2.53 -19.49
N LYS A 467 -18.56 -3.00 -18.25
CA LYS A 467 -18.73 -2.16 -17.05
C LYS A 467 -17.71 -2.54 -15.98
N GLU A 468 -17.39 -1.61 -15.08
CA GLU A 468 -16.60 -1.92 -13.88
C GLU A 468 -17.53 -2.52 -12.81
N GLY A 469 -17.04 -3.53 -12.06
CA GLY A 469 -17.79 -4.15 -10.98
C GLY A 469 -17.51 -3.49 -9.63
N ASP A 470 -18.56 -3.12 -8.89
CA ASP A 470 -18.44 -2.58 -7.53
C ASP A 470 -18.26 -3.73 -6.53
N ALA A 471 -17.14 -3.72 -5.80
CA ALA A 471 -16.80 -4.67 -4.74
C ALA A 471 -16.57 -3.99 -3.38
N THR A 472 -17.17 -2.80 -3.20
CA THR A 472 -17.16 -2.09 -1.92
C THR A 472 -17.81 -2.98 -0.84
N PRO A 473 -17.17 -3.14 0.33
CA PRO A 473 -17.72 -3.95 1.42
C PRO A 473 -19.02 -3.37 1.96
N PHE A 474 -19.85 -4.23 2.56
CA PHE A 474 -21.10 -3.85 3.20
C PHE A 474 -22.12 -3.21 2.24
N THR A 475 -22.12 -3.66 0.98
CA THR A 475 -23.10 -3.23 -0.04
C THR A 475 -24.16 -4.31 -0.26
N ASP A 476 -25.27 -3.94 -0.90
CA ASP A 476 -26.38 -4.85 -1.22
C ASP A 476 -26.07 -5.82 -2.38
N VAL A 477 -24.82 -5.83 -2.88
CA VAL A 477 -24.40 -6.71 -3.97
C VAL A 477 -24.30 -8.15 -3.46
N THR A 478 -25.19 -9.01 -3.93
CA THR A 478 -25.24 -10.42 -3.55
C THR A 478 -24.72 -11.34 -4.64
N VAL A 479 -24.24 -12.53 -4.26
CA VAL A 479 -23.79 -13.56 -5.23
C VAL A 479 -24.92 -13.97 -6.18
N ASP A 480 -26.17 -13.99 -5.71
CA ASP A 480 -27.34 -14.31 -6.55
C ASP A 480 -27.60 -13.27 -7.64
N SER A 481 -27.45 -11.97 -7.33
CA SER A 481 -27.61 -10.91 -8.34
C SER A 481 -26.53 -10.99 -9.42
N ILE A 482 -25.28 -11.25 -9.02
CA ILE A 482 -24.16 -11.47 -9.95
C ILE A 482 -24.40 -12.73 -10.80
N SER A 483 -24.85 -13.82 -10.19
CA SER A 483 -25.12 -15.10 -10.87
C SER A 483 -26.22 -14.95 -11.94
N LYS A 484 -27.28 -14.19 -11.63
CA LYS A 484 -28.35 -13.86 -12.59
C LYS A 484 -27.82 -12.98 -13.73
N ALA A 485 -26.95 -12.03 -13.45
CA ALA A 485 -26.31 -11.20 -14.47
C ALA A 485 -25.41 -12.02 -15.39
N LEU A 486 -24.64 -12.97 -14.84
CA LEU A 486 -23.80 -13.89 -15.61
C LEU A 486 -24.64 -14.77 -16.56
N HIS A 487 -25.78 -15.27 -16.08
CA HIS A 487 -26.68 -16.06 -16.90
C HIS A 487 -27.31 -15.28 -18.05
N LYS A 488 -27.64 -13.99 -17.82
CA LYS A 488 -28.08 -13.09 -18.89
C LYS A 488 -27.01 -12.88 -19.96
N CYS A 489 -25.73 -13.02 -19.62
CA CYS A 489 -24.62 -12.97 -20.57
C CYS A 489 -24.43 -14.28 -21.36
N GLY A 490 -25.25 -15.32 -21.13
CA GLY A 490 -25.17 -16.60 -21.83
C GLY A 490 -24.23 -17.63 -21.17
N TYR A 491 -23.66 -17.32 -20.01
CA TYR A 491 -22.77 -18.22 -19.27
C TYR A 491 -23.53 -18.98 -18.18
N GLN A 492 -22.89 -20.02 -17.64
CA GLN A 492 -23.45 -20.75 -16.50
C GLN A 492 -23.46 -19.88 -15.24
N MET A 493 -24.58 -19.86 -14.52
CA MET A 493 -24.83 -19.00 -13.34
C MET A 493 -23.71 -18.99 -12.30
N ARG A 494 -23.02 -20.13 -12.12
CA ARG A 494 -21.99 -20.32 -11.10
C ARG A 494 -20.56 -20.14 -11.60
N GLY A 495 -20.35 -19.73 -12.86
CA GLY A 495 -19.01 -19.50 -13.43
C GLY A 495 -18.24 -20.77 -13.82
N PHE A 496 -18.90 -21.93 -13.88
CA PHE A 496 -18.30 -23.17 -14.36
C PHE A 496 -18.45 -23.33 -15.88
N GLU A 497 -17.39 -23.79 -16.54
CA GLU A 497 -17.37 -24.01 -17.98
C GLU A 497 -16.86 -25.40 -18.34
N THR A 498 -17.32 -25.90 -19.49
CA THR A 498 -16.74 -27.09 -20.09
C THR A 498 -15.41 -26.73 -20.74
N MET A 499 -14.35 -27.45 -20.36
CA MET A 499 -13.02 -27.30 -20.94
C MET A 499 -12.53 -28.63 -21.53
N TYR A 500 -11.56 -28.54 -22.43
CA TYR A 500 -10.93 -29.66 -23.12
C TYR A 500 -9.47 -29.77 -22.73
N ASN A 501 -8.95 -30.99 -22.72
CA ASN A 501 -7.56 -31.27 -22.42
C ASN A 501 -6.67 -30.87 -23.61
N GLY A 502 -5.63 -30.06 -23.37
CA GLY A 502 -4.72 -29.56 -24.42
C GLY A 502 -3.93 -30.66 -25.16
N HIS A 503 -3.65 -31.78 -24.50
CA HIS A 503 -2.84 -32.87 -25.07
C HIS A 503 -3.66 -33.86 -25.91
N THR A 504 -4.90 -34.13 -25.49
CA THR A 504 -5.72 -35.20 -26.10
C THR A 504 -6.93 -34.69 -26.87
N GLY A 505 -7.29 -33.41 -26.70
CA GLY A 505 -8.53 -32.83 -27.23
C GLY A 505 -9.81 -33.36 -26.57
N ARG A 506 -9.71 -34.29 -25.61
CA ARG A 506 -10.88 -34.85 -24.94
C ARG A 506 -11.48 -33.84 -23.96
N LYS A 507 -12.80 -33.83 -23.88
CA LYS A 507 -13.54 -33.07 -22.87
C LYS A 507 -13.13 -33.53 -21.47
N LEU A 508 -12.84 -32.58 -20.58
CA LEU A 508 -12.59 -32.88 -19.17
C LEU A 508 -13.88 -33.36 -18.50
N SER A 509 -13.78 -34.38 -17.65
CA SER A 509 -14.95 -34.96 -16.97
C SER A 509 -15.63 -33.97 -16.01
N ALA A 510 -14.86 -33.07 -15.40
CA ALA A 510 -15.36 -32.02 -14.52
C ALA A 510 -15.44 -30.68 -15.25
N MET A 511 -16.45 -29.88 -14.91
CA MET A 511 -16.49 -28.47 -15.32
C MET A 511 -15.50 -27.67 -14.47
N ILE A 512 -14.87 -26.68 -15.11
CA ILE A 512 -13.81 -25.87 -14.49
C ILE A 512 -14.35 -24.48 -14.19
N PHE A 513 -14.07 -23.99 -12.98
CA PHE A 513 -14.37 -22.60 -12.63
C PHE A 513 -13.32 -21.69 -13.27
N LEU A 514 -13.77 -20.76 -14.10
CA LEU A 514 -12.92 -19.90 -14.91
C LEU A 514 -13.39 -18.45 -14.82
N GLY A 515 -12.47 -17.49 -14.79
CA GLY A 515 -12.82 -16.09 -15.00
C GLY A 515 -11.65 -15.14 -14.76
N PRO A 516 -11.80 -13.86 -15.11
CA PRO A 516 -10.76 -12.87 -14.92
C PRO A 516 -10.63 -12.49 -13.44
N THR A 517 -9.42 -12.45 -12.93
CA THR A 517 -9.09 -12.01 -11.56
C THR A 517 -7.86 -11.12 -11.58
N TYR A 518 -7.80 -10.11 -10.72
CA TYR A 518 -6.67 -9.19 -10.67
C TYR A 518 -5.50 -9.75 -9.85
N TYR A 519 -4.38 -10.04 -10.51
CA TYR A 519 -3.18 -10.60 -9.90
C TYR A 519 -2.06 -9.55 -9.77
N GLN A 520 -1.21 -9.74 -8.77
CA GLN A 520 -0.08 -8.88 -8.45
C GLN A 520 1.23 -9.69 -8.53
N ARG A 521 2.24 -9.13 -9.22
CA ARG A 521 3.61 -9.66 -9.18
C ARG A 521 4.34 -9.09 -7.97
N LEU A 522 5.04 -9.94 -7.23
CA LEU A 522 5.74 -9.53 -6.00
C LEU A 522 7.24 -9.30 -6.24
N LYS A 523 7.84 -8.35 -5.50
CA LYS A 523 9.23 -7.89 -5.67
C LYS A 523 10.32 -8.97 -5.48
N HIS A 524 10.03 -10.05 -4.76
CA HIS A 524 11.03 -11.07 -4.44
C HIS A 524 11.10 -12.15 -5.53
N MET A 525 11.96 -11.91 -6.52
CA MET A 525 12.22 -12.82 -7.63
C MET A 525 13.26 -13.88 -7.27
N VAL A 526 13.26 -15.00 -7.99
CA VAL A 526 14.15 -16.14 -7.74
C VAL A 526 15.61 -15.79 -8.00
N ASP A 527 15.89 -15.08 -9.09
CA ASP A 527 17.23 -14.61 -9.46
C ASP A 527 17.88 -13.83 -8.30
N ASP A 528 17.09 -13.02 -7.58
CA ASP A 528 17.54 -12.22 -6.44
C ASP A 528 17.60 -13.01 -5.12
N LYS A 529 17.25 -14.31 -5.13
CA LYS A 529 17.35 -15.22 -3.97
C LYS A 529 18.32 -16.39 -4.10
N ILE A 530 18.58 -16.92 -5.31
CA ILE A 530 19.53 -18.03 -5.49
C ILE A 530 20.91 -17.70 -4.91
N HIS A 531 21.45 -18.57 -4.07
CA HIS A 531 22.77 -18.41 -3.49
C HIS A 531 23.43 -19.77 -3.27
N SER A 532 24.70 -19.86 -3.67
CA SER A 532 25.54 -21.02 -3.47
C SER A 532 26.96 -20.56 -3.18
N ARG A 533 27.69 -21.32 -2.36
CA ARG A 533 29.10 -21.06 -2.06
C ARG A 533 29.89 -22.37 -2.06
N GLY A 534 30.93 -22.45 -2.89
CA GLY A 534 31.92 -23.53 -2.85
C GLY A 534 33.14 -23.17 -1.98
N ARG A 535 33.74 -22.00 -2.24
CA ARG A 535 34.79 -21.34 -1.44
C ARG A 535 34.56 -19.83 -1.53
N GLY A 536 35.03 -19.05 -0.56
CA GLY A 536 34.79 -17.61 -0.58
C GLY A 536 35.46 -16.85 0.57
N PRO A 537 35.23 -15.53 0.66
CA PRO A 537 35.82 -14.68 1.68
C PRO A 537 35.50 -15.16 3.10
N VAL A 538 36.46 -14.95 4.00
CA VAL A 538 36.33 -15.20 5.44
C VAL A 538 36.54 -13.90 6.21
N GLN A 539 35.84 -13.76 7.32
CA GLN A 539 36.04 -12.63 8.22
C GLN A 539 37.42 -12.75 8.88
N ILE A 540 38.21 -11.68 8.84
CA ILE A 540 39.60 -11.68 9.31
C ILE A 540 39.71 -12.10 10.78
N LEU A 541 38.81 -11.59 11.62
CA LEU A 541 38.81 -11.81 13.06
C LEU A 541 38.50 -13.27 13.44
N THR A 542 37.41 -13.82 12.88
CA THR A 542 36.85 -15.11 13.31
C THR A 542 37.30 -16.26 12.41
N ARG A 543 37.88 -15.95 11.24
CA ARG A 543 38.17 -16.87 10.13
C ARG A 543 36.95 -17.67 9.65
N GLN A 544 35.75 -17.25 10.04
CA GLN A 544 34.49 -17.85 9.58
C GLN A 544 34.13 -17.31 8.19
N PRO A 545 33.33 -18.05 7.39
CA PRO A 545 32.71 -17.53 6.18
C PRO A 545 32.09 -16.14 6.41
N ALA A 546 32.40 -15.18 5.53
CA ALA A 546 31.77 -13.86 5.58
C ALA A 546 30.24 -13.96 5.48
N GLU A 547 29.49 -12.97 5.96
CA GLU A 547 28.03 -12.97 5.85
C GLU A 547 27.53 -12.30 4.56
N GLY A 548 26.39 -12.79 4.06
CA GLY A 548 25.59 -12.12 3.04
C GLY A 548 25.88 -12.54 1.60
N ARG A 549 24.81 -12.82 0.85
CA ARG A 549 24.87 -13.23 -0.57
C ARG A 549 25.65 -12.25 -1.44
N SER A 550 25.49 -10.94 -1.25
CA SER A 550 26.12 -9.92 -2.10
C SER A 550 27.65 -9.88 -2.00
N ARG A 551 28.25 -10.64 -1.08
CA ARG A 551 29.69 -10.73 -0.83
C ARG A 551 30.20 -12.18 -0.87
N ASP A 552 29.46 -13.07 -1.52
CA ASP A 552 29.73 -14.52 -1.53
C ASP A 552 29.91 -15.10 -0.12
N GLY A 553 29.06 -14.61 0.78
CA GLY A 553 29.02 -15.06 2.16
C GLY A 553 28.64 -16.53 2.30
N GLY A 554 28.86 -17.09 3.49
CA GLY A 554 28.43 -18.42 3.85
C GLY A 554 26.93 -18.51 4.10
N LEU A 555 26.43 -19.75 4.12
CA LEU A 555 25.13 -20.11 4.68
C LEU A 555 25.34 -20.37 6.18
N ARG A 556 24.39 -19.93 7.00
CA ARG A 556 24.42 -20.15 8.46
C ARG A 556 23.89 -21.52 8.81
#